data_AF-A0A2P6VY24-F1
#
_entry.id   AF-A0A2P6VY24-F1
#
_cell.length_a   1.000
_cell.length_b   1.000
_cell.length_c   1.000
_cell.angle_alpha   90.00
_cell.angle_beta   90.00
_cell.angle_gamma   90.00
#
_symmetry.space_group_name_H-M   'P 1'
#
loop_
_entity.id
_entity.type
_entity.pdbx_description
1 polymer ?
#
loop_
_entity_poly.entity_id
_entity_poly.type
_entity_poly.pdbx_seq_one_letter_code
_entity_poly.pdbx_strand_id
1 'polypeptide(L)' 'MDILRCPEDKGRLRLDVDEEADDGEVLAGTLTCQECEHAYPIEDGIPNLLPPDLQAEIEEELEDAAG' A
#
# COMPACT_ATOMS: atom_id res chain seq x y z
N MET A 1 -13.44 6.16 -2.47
CA MET A 1 -12.27 5.82 -3.32
C MET A 1 -12.75 5.15 -4.59
N ASP A 2 -13.12 5.94 -5.59
CA ASP A 2 -13.79 5.40 -6.79
C ASP A 2 -12.80 4.95 -7.87
N ILE A 3 -11.56 5.44 -7.81
CA ILE A 3 -10.54 5.29 -8.86
C ILE A 3 -9.47 4.26 -8.49
N LEU A 4 -9.00 4.21 -7.23
CA LEU A 4 -7.96 3.27 -6.81
C LEU A 4 -8.46 1.83 -6.80
N ARG A 5 -7.63 0.91 -7.29
CA ARG A 5 -7.90 -0.53 -7.40
C ARG A 5 -6.64 -1.32 -7.08
N CYS A 6 -6.83 -2.56 -6.65
CA CYS A 6 -5.71 -3.46 -6.41
C CYS A 6 -4.86 -3.64 -7.69
N PRO A 7 -3.52 -3.56 -7.61
CA PRO A 7 -2.62 -3.78 -8.73
C PRO A 7 -2.71 -5.21 -9.30
N GLU A 8 -2.92 -6.22 -8.44
CA GLU A 8 -2.95 -7.64 -8.82
C GLU A 8 -4.20 -8.03 -9.61
N ASP A 9 -5.38 -7.77 -9.05
CA ASP A 9 -6.65 -8.34 -9.52
C ASP A 9 -7.68 -7.29 -9.95
N LYS A 10 -7.33 -6.00 -9.81
CA LYS A 10 -8.22 -4.84 -10.07
C LYS A 10 -9.47 -4.80 -9.17
N GLY A 11 -9.46 -5.52 -8.05
CA GLY A 11 -10.50 -5.56 -7.04
C GLY A 11 -10.64 -4.24 -6.27
N ARG A 12 -11.70 -4.15 -5.46
CA ARG A 12 -11.97 -2.98 -4.61
C ARG A 12 -11.01 -2.98 -3.42
N LEU A 13 -10.47 -1.81 -3.10
CA LEU A 13 -9.66 -1.58 -1.91
C LEU A 13 -10.53 -0.98 -0.80
N ARG A 14 -10.41 -1.50 0.42
CA ARG A 14 -10.90 -0.88 1.65
C ARG A 14 -9.76 -0.07 2.26
N LEU A 15 -10.06 1.16 2.68
CA LEU A 15 -9.14 1.99 3.44
C LEU A 15 -9.44 1.85 4.93
N ASP A 16 -8.40 1.55 5.70
CA ASP A 16 -8.35 1.67 7.16
C ASP A 16 -7.37 2.82 7.48
N VAL A 17 -7.83 3.85 8.19
CA VAL A 17 -7.06 5.08 8.48
C VAL A 17 -6.47 5.00 9.88
N ASP A 18 -5.17 5.24 9.98
CA ASP A 18 -4.45 5.31 11.26
C ASP A 18 -4.15 6.77 11.64
N GLU A 19 -3.79 7.62 10.67
CA GLU A 19 -3.51 9.05 10.87
C GLU A 19 -4.06 9.89 9.70
N GLU A 20 -4.69 11.02 10.02
CA GLU A 20 -5.28 11.97 9.07
C GLU A 20 -4.91 13.40 9.47
N ALA A 21 -4.58 14.24 8.49
CA ALA A 21 -4.32 15.66 8.66
C ALA A 21 -5.62 16.47 8.84
N ASP A 22 -5.50 17.70 9.34
CA ASP A 22 -6.65 18.60 9.58
C ASP A 22 -7.46 18.92 8.32
N ASP A 23 -6.87 18.80 7.14
CA ASP A 23 -7.52 19.03 5.84
C ASP A 23 -8.13 17.76 5.21
N GLY A 24 -8.02 16.62 5.90
CA GLY A 24 -8.55 15.34 5.48
C GLY A 24 -7.60 14.48 4.63
N GLU A 25 -6.32 14.87 4.51
CA GLU A 25 -5.30 14.01 3.89
C GLU A 25 -4.94 12.83 4.81
N VAL A 26 -4.96 11.61 4.28
CA VAL A 26 -4.58 10.40 5.02
C VAL A 26 -3.07 10.31 5.04
N LEU A 27 -2.44 10.50 6.20
CA LEU A 27 -0.99 10.46 6.36
C LEU A 27 -0.47 9.03 6.60
N ALA A 28 -1.24 8.22 7.34
CA ALA A 28 -0.93 6.82 7.60
C ALA A 28 -2.19 5.96 7.60
N GLY A 29 -2.06 4.71 7.15
CA GLY A 29 -3.16 3.77 7.07
C GLY A 29 -2.82 2.55 6.22
N THR A 30 -3.84 1.77 5.89
CA THR A 30 -3.71 0.57 5.05
C THR A 30 -4.83 0.51 4.01
N LEU A 31 -4.47 0.17 2.77
CA LEU A 31 -5.41 -0.23 1.73
C LEU A 31 -5.41 -1.75 1.61
N THR A 32 -6.53 -2.41 1.93
CA THR A 32 -6.67 -3.87 1.81
C THR A 32 -7.57 -4.23 0.65
N CYS A 33 -7.13 -5.11 -0.25
CA CYS A 33 -8.00 -5.65 -1.30
C CYS A 33 -9.07 -6.55 -0.70
N GLN A 34 -10.32 -6.37 -1.12
CA GLN A 34 -11.45 -7.19 -0.66
C GLN A 34 -11.55 -8.55 -1.39
N GLU A 35 -10.72 -8.79 -2.40
CA GLU A 35 -10.74 -10.00 -3.23
C GLU A 35 -9.51 -10.89 -2.97
N CYS A 36 -8.29 -10.36 -3.13
CA CYS A 36 -7.04 -11.10 -2.88
C CYS A 36 -6.38 -10.84 -1.51
N GLU A 37 -6.99 -10.02 -0.65
CA GLU A 37 -6.56 -9.76 0.74
C GLU A 37 -5.17 -9.10 0.92
N HIS A 38 -4.48 -8.75 -0.17
CA HIS A 38 -3.23 -7.97 -0.08
C HIS A 38 -3.45 -6.63 0.60
N ALA A 39 -2.53 -6.30 1.51
CA ALA A 39 -2.47 -5.05 2.25
C ALA A 39 -1.36 -4.16 1.70
N TYR A 40 -1.69 -2.90 1.45
CA TYR A 40 -0.80 -1.89 0.92
C TYR A 40 -0.71 -0.74 1.93
N PRO A 41 0.45 -0.54 2.58
CA PRO A 41 0.59 0.50 3.59
C PRO A 41 0.58 1.89 2.96
N ILE A 42 0.12 2.87 3.73
CA ILE A 42 0.22 4.29 3.44
C ILE A 42 1.17 4.90 4.46
N GLU A 43 2.22 5.56 3.98
CA GLU A 43 3.19 6.29 4.80
C GLU A 43 3.48 7.64 4.16
N ASP A 44 3.51 8.71 4.97
CA ASP A 44 3.71 10.10 4.50
C ASP A 44 2.72 10.51 3.39
N GLY A 45 1.48 9.99 3.48
CA GLY A 45 0.43 10.19 2.47
C GLY A 45 0.61 9.42 1.16
N ILE A 46 1.65 8.58 1.05
CA ILE A 46 1.99 7.85 -0.17
C ILE A 46 1.59 6.36 0.00
N PRO A 47 0.56 5.87 -0.72
CA PRO A 47 0.23 4.45 -0.73
C PRO A 47 1.26 3.64 -1.52
N ASN A 48 1.84 2.62 -0.90
CA ASN A 48 2.69 1.65 -1.58
C ASN A 48 1.85 0.53 -2.23
N LEU A 49 1.42 0.77 -3.48
CA LEU A 49 0.67 -0.20 -4.31
C LEU A 49 1.58 -1.09 -5.17
N LEU A 50 2.82 -1.33 -4.74
CA LEU A 50 3.65 -2.33 -5.41
C LEU A 50 3.10 -3.73 -5.10
N PRO A 51 3.01 -4.62 -6.10
CA PRO A 51 2.83 -6.05 -5.86
C PRO A 51 3.76 -6.54 -4.73
N PRO A 52 3.26 -7.28 -3.73
CA PRO A 52 4.08 -7.72 -2.61
C PRO A 52 5.30 -8.53 -3.03
N ASP A 53 5.20 -9.32 -4.11
CA ASP A 53 6.32 -10.06 -4.66
C ASP A 53 7.46 -9.10 -5.10
N LEU A 54 7.12 -7.99 -5.76
CA LEU A 54 8.11 -6.98 -6.16
C LEU A 54 8.69 -6.22 -4.96
N GLN A 55 7.91 -6.03 -3.89
CA GLN A 55 8.42 -5.40 -2.66
C GLN A 55 9.49 -6.28 -2.02
N ALA A 56 9.22 -7.59 -1.92
CA ALA A 56 10.16 -8.56 -1.37
C ALA A 56 11.45 -8.65 -2.21
N GLU A 57 11.35 -8.63 -3.54
CA GLU A 57 12.52 -8.61 -4.43
C GLU A 57 13.39 -7.36 -4.20
N ILE A 58 12.76 -6.18 -4.11
CA ILE A 58 13.49 -4.93 -3.87
C ILE A 58 14.16 -4.94 -2.49
N GLU A 59 13.49 -5.46 -1.46
CA GLU A 59 14.05 -5.59 -0.12
C GLU A 59 15.28 -6.50 -0.10
N GLU A 60 15.20 -7.67 -0.75
CA GLU A 60 16.33 -8.60 -0.89
C GLU A 60 17.53 -7.94 -1.61
N GLU A 61 17.27 -7.21 -2.70
CA GLU A 61 18.32 -6.46 -3.42
C GLU A 61 18.97 -5.37 -2.56
N LEU A 62 18.19 -4.67 -1.74
CA LEU A 62 18.70 -3.62 -0.85
C LEU A 62 19.52 -4.20 0.31
N GLU A 63 19.13 -5.36 0.83
CA GLU A 63 19.88 -6.10 1.86
C GLU A 63 21.24 -6.57 1.31
N ASP A 64 21.24 -7.15 0.11
CA ASP A 64 22.45 -7.61 -0.58
C ASP A 64 23.42 -6.45 -0.89
N ALA A 65 22.90 -5.26 -1.23
CA ALA A 65 23.72 -4.09 -1.50
C ALA A 65 24.32 -3.44 -0.23
N ALA A 66 23.77 -3.74 0.94
CA ALA A 66 24.24 -3.24 2.23
C ALA A 66 25.29 -4.15 2.90
N GLY A 67 25.51 -5.36 2.37
CA GLY A 67 26.50 -6.35 2.84
C GLY A 67 27.87 -6.25 2.16
#